data_AF-A0A2E4ICN6-F1
#
_entry.id   AF-A0A2E4ICN6-F1
#
_cell.length_a   1.000
_cell.length_b   1.000
_cell.length_c   1.000
_cell.angle_alpha   90.00
_cell.angle_beta   90.00
_cell.angle_gamma   90.00
#
_symmetry.space_group_name_H-M   'P 1'
#
loop_
_entity.id
_entity.type
_entity.pdbx_description
1 polymer ?
#
loop_
_entity_poly.entity_id
_entity_poly.type
_entity_poly.pdbx_seq_one_letter_code
_entity_poly.pdbx_strand_id
1 'polypeptide(L)'
;MTQKKKLLKYETTKLFYNKYLYSLSVNSELTPIFRNKNFKYACTVLDKLQADFEAGRPLIRSFGRYEAPILLEHFLDARTIYNELTRYKNSYLLRCENRHLNLYTNDISFLHKLSNKCKHAKSLHQPAKKHLEFIKNNTNTIIVKNSKYGYKITFGSNLVPDTLGSWLEANRDKVKFSNMLLEDLKKNQKYMNGRYIYITNEKVLILFKILAGECIQRIDKLVCASDIDK
;
A
#
# COMPACT_ATOMS: atom_id res chain seq x y z
N MET A 1 10.27 24.07 -20.89
CA MET A 1 9.00 23.36 -20.66
C MET A 1 9.30 21.92 -20.24
N THR A 2 9.16 21.57 -18.95
CA THR A 2 9.42 20.20 -18.48
C THR A 2 8.26 19.28 -18.89
N GLN A 3 8.54 18.29 -19.75
CA GLN A 3 7.57 17.34 -20.30
C GLN A 3 6.84 16.57 -19.18
N LYS A 4 5.50 16.46 -19.24
CA LYS A 4 4.73 15.65 -18.28
C LYS A 4 5.15 14.19 -18.43
N LYS A 5 5.63 13.57 -17.34
CA LYS A 5 6.01 12.15 -17.37
C LYS A 5 4.78 11.28 -17.65
N LYS A 6 4.96 10.24 -18.47
CA LYS A 6 3.91 9.27 -18.79
C LYS A 6 3.45 8.55 -17.52
N LEU A 7 2.15 8.54 -17.27
CA LEU A 7 1.53 7.82 -16.15
C LEU A 7 1.70 6.30 -16.35
N LEU A 8 2.35 5.63 -15.40
CA LEU A 8 2.53 4.18 -15.42
C LEU A 8 1.22 3.49 -15.01
N LYS A 9 0.84 2.41 -15.70
CA LYS A 9 -0.36 1.64 -15.38
C LYS A 9 0.04 0.24 -14.93
N TYR A 10 -0.54 -0.20 -13.83
CA TYR A 10 -0.28 -1.52 -13.24
C TYR A 10 -1.58 -2.25 -12.96
N GLU A 11 -1.56 -3.57 -13.18
CA GLU A 11 -2.65 -4.46 -12.79
C GLU A 11 -2.57 -4.78 -11.29
N THR A 12 -3.71 -4.79 -10.61
CA THR A 12 -3.83 -5.26 -9.24
C THR A 12 -4.51 -6.61 -9.17
N THR A 13 -4.06 -7.43 -8.23
CA THR A 13 -4.55 -8.79 -8.04
C THR A 13 -5.37 -8.97 -6.76
N LYS A 14 -5.58 -7.89 -5.99
CA LYS A 14 -6.30 -7.89 -4.72
C LYS A 14 -6.80 -6.49 -4.36
N LEU A 15 -7.71 -6.43 -3.40
CA LEU A 15 -8.11 -5.17 -2.77
C LEU A 15 -6.97 -4.57 -1.94
N PHE A 16 -6.75 -3.27 -2.10
CA PHE A 16 -5.96 -2.48 -1.18
C PHE A 16 -6.72 -2.32 0.13
N TYR A 17 -6.06 -2.63 1.25
CA TYR A 17 -6.66 -2.56 2.59
C TYR A 17 -7.98 -3.35 2.72
N ASN A 18 -8.16 -4.42 1.92
CA ASN A 18 -9.42 -5.19 1.84
C ASN A 18 -10.66 -4.34 1.52
N LYS A 19 -10.49 -3.15 0.94
CA LYS A 19 -11.57 -2.18 0.75
C LYS A 19 -11.56 -1.46 -0.59
N TYR A 20 -10.37 -1.14 -1.11
CA TYR A 20 -10.24 -0.27 -2.27
C TYR A 20 -9.70 -1.03 -3.49
N LEU A 21 -10.32 -0.83 -4.65
CA LEU A 21 -9.94 -1.44 -5.92
C LEU A 21 -8.77 -0.72 -6.58
N TYR A 22 -8.74 0.60 -6.47
CA TYR A 22 -7.87 1.45 -7.26
C TYR A 22 -6.87 2.20 -6.38
N SER A 23 -5.68 2.48 -6.94
CA SER A 23 -4.71 3.35 -6.31
C SER A 23 -4.05 4.31 -7.30
N LEU A 24 -3.82 5.54 -6.86
CA LEU A 24 -2.99 6.53 -7.54
C LEU A 24 -1.80 6.88 -6.65
N SER A 25 -0.60 6.78 -7.20
CA SER A 25 0.63 7.24 -6.57
C SER A 25 1.07 8.56 -7.17
N VAL A 26 1.28 9.57 -6.34
CA VAL A 26 1.81 10.89 -6.74
C VAL A 26 3.13 11.12 -6.01
N ASN A 27 4.16 11.53 -6.74
CA ASN A 27 5.44 11.90 -6.14
C ASN A 27 5.40 13.37 -5.71
N SER A 28 5.53 13.65 -4.41
CA SER A 28 5.51 15.03 -3.90
C SER A 28 6.44 15.20 -2.71
N GLU A 29 7.21 16.30 -2.71
CA GLU A 29 7.99 16.77 -1.54
C GLU A 29 7.09 17.14 -0.37
N LEU A 30 5.83 17.47 -0.66
CA LEU A 30 4.83 17.86 0.33
C LEU A 30 3.95 16.69 0.77
N THR A 31 4.27 15.45 0.38
CA THR A 31 3.56 14.24 0.85
C THR A 31 3.31 14.23 2.37
N PRO A 32 4.29 14.56 3.24
CA PRO A 32 4.08 14.47 4.69
C PRO A 32 2.94 15.35 5.24
N ILE A 33 2.59 16.45 4.57
CA ILE A 33 1.53 17.37 5.06
C ILE A 33 0.14 16.72 5.04
N PHE A 34 -0.06 15.72 4.18
CA PHE A 34 -1.32 14.99 4.05
C PHE A 34 -1.46 13.80 5.00
N ARG A 35 -0.45 13.56 5.85
CA ARG A 35 -0.46 12.44 6.80
C ARG A 35 -1.67 12.54 7.73
N ASN A 36 -2.29 11.39 8.00
CA ASN A 36 -3.49 11.25 8.83
C ASN A 36 -4.69 12.11 8.37
N LYS A 37 -4.68 12.58 7.11
CA LYS A 37 -5.70 13.51 6.58
C LYS A 37 -5.86 14.79 7.42
N ASN A 38 -4.77 15.28 8.03
CA ASN A 38 -4.81 16.55 8.75
C ASN A 38 -4.85 17.74 7.78
N PHE A 39 -6.02 17.98 7.18
CA PHE A 39 -6.20 19.04 6.19
C PHE A 39 -6.06 20.45 6.77
N LYS A 40 -6.29 20.64 8.08
CA LYS A 40 -6.02 21.91 8.75
C LYS A 40 -4.54 22.24 8.68
N TYR A 41 -3.68 21.29 9.06
CA TYR A 41 -2.23 21.44 8.94
C TYR A 41 -1.79 21.62 7.48
N ALA A 42 -2.31 20.81 6.56
CA ALA A 42 -2.00 20.95 5.13
C ALA A 42 -2.35 22.36 4.60
N CYS A 43 -3.50 22.90 4.99
CA CYS A 43 -3.93 24.26 4.63
C CYS A 43 -2.91 25.29 5.10
N THR A 44 -2.56 25.29 6.40
CA THR A 44 -1.59 26.24 6.98
C THR A 44 -0.25 26.21 6.25
N VAL A 45 0.25 25.03 5.90
CA VAL A 45 1.51 24.90 5.16
C VAL A 45 1.36 25.43 3.73
N LEU A 46 0.28 25.11 3.04
CA LEU A 46 0.04 25.56 1.67
C LEU A 46 -0.19 27.07 1.59
N ASP A 47 -0.87 27.67 2.56
CA ASP A 47 -1.10 29.12 2.63
C ASP A 47 0.21 29.88 2.85
N LYS A 48 1.09 29.37 3.73
CA LYS A 48 2.43 29.94 3.90
C LYS A 48 3.22 29.89 2.58
N LEU A 49 3.25 28.73 1.93
CA LEU A 49 3.97 28.56 0.66
C LEU A 49 3.37 29.43 -0.46
N GLN A 50 2.05 29.67 -0.43
CA GLN A 50 1.38 30.57 -1.36
C GLN A 50 1.82 32.02 -1.14
N ALA A 51 1.86 32.48 0.11
CA ALA A 51 2.36 33.82 0.45
C ALA A 51 3.85 34.00 0.07
N ASP A 52 4.67 32.96 0.28
CA ASP A 52 6.08 32.96 -0.14
C ASP A 52 6.20 33.05 -1.66
N PHE A 53 5.40 32.28 -2.40
CA PHE A 53 5.35 32.34 -3.87
C PHE A 53 4.97 33.74 -4.38
N GLU A 54 3.94 34.36 -3.81
CA GLU A 54 3.45 35.69 -4.19
C GLU A 54 4.45 36.80 -3.86
N ALA A 55 5.19 36.66 -2.76
CA ALA A 55 6.26 37.57 -2.37
C ALA A 55 7.58 37.34 -3.13
N GLY A 56 7.63 36.39 -4.08
CA GLY A 56 8.85 36.04 -4.81
C GLY A 56 9.92 35.35 -3.94
N ARG A 57 9.54 34.83 -2.77
CA ARG A 57 10.42 34.10 -1.86
C ARG A 57 10.57 32.63 -2.30
N PRO A 58 11.72 31.98 -1.99
CA PRO A 58 11.90 30.57 -2.29
C PRO A 58 10.90 29.69 -1.52
N LEU A 59 10.39 28.67 -2.19
CA LEU A 59 9.53 27.66 -1.55
C LEU A 59 10.39 26.70 -0.75
N ILE A 60 10.20 26.64 0.56
CA ILE A 60 11.02 25.84 1.47
C ILE A 60 10.16 24.92 2.32
N ARG A 61 10.56 23.66 2.43
CA ARG A 61 10.02 22.69 3.39
C ARG A 61 10.97 22.57 4.58
N SER A 62 10.47 22.85 5.78
CA SER A 62 11.20 22.59 7.02
C SER A 62 10.84 21.21 7.59
N PHE A 63 11.86 20.44 8.01
CA PHE A 63 11.71 19.18 8.73
C PHE A 63 12.70 19.14 9.89
N GLY A 64 12.22 19.40 11.10
CA GLY A 64 13.10 19.61 12.26
C GLY A 64 14.01 20.80 12.01
N ARG A 65 15.34 20.58 12.05
CA ARG A 65 16.36 21.59 11.76
C ARG A 65 16.75 21.70 10.28
N TYR A 66 16.21 20.84 9.42
CA TYR A 66 16.56 20.80 8.01
C TYR A 66 15.58 21.60 7.18
N GLU A 67 16.11 22.39 6.26
CA GLU A 67 15.34 23.08 5.23
C GLU A 67 15.71 22.52 3.86
N ALA A 68 14.71 22.29 3.03
CA ALA A 68 14.90 21.82 1.67
C ALA A 68 14.05 22.66 0.71
N PRO A 69 14.62 23.07 -0.43
CA PRO A 69 13.84 23.76 -1.46
C PRO A 69 12.75 22.84 -2.00
N ILE A 70 11.60 23.43 -2.33
CA ILE A 70 10.47 22.75 -2.97
C ILE A 70 10.41 23.20 -4.42
N LEU A 71 10.28 22.25 -5.36
CA LEU A 71 10.00 22.61 -6.75
C LEU A 71 8.59 23.19 -6.86
N LEU A 72 8.44 24.28 -7.62
CA LEU A 72 7.14 24.94 -7.85
C LEU A 72 6.05 23.93 -8.28
N GLU A 73 6.40 23.00 -9.15
CA GLU A 73 5.48 21.97 -9.63
C GLU A 73 4.97 21.03 -8.51
N HIS A 74 5.80 20.73 -7.50
CA HIS A 74 5.39 19.94 -6.33
C HIS A 74 4.42 20.71 -5.42
N PHE A 75 4.62 22.02 -5.30
CA PHE A 75 3.69 22.91 -4.61
C PHE A 75 2.33 22.99 -5.33
N LEU A 76 2.33 23.19 -6.65
CA LEU A 76 1.10 23.24 -7.45
C LEU A 76 0.32 21.90 -7.42
N ASP A 77 1.03 20.78 -7.50
CA ASP A 77 0.42 19.45 -7.35
C ASP A 77 -0.19 19.27 -5.95
N ALA A 78 0.50 19.71 -4.89
CA ALA A 78 -0.02 19.61 -3.53
C ALA A 78 -1.28 20.48 -3.32
N ARG A 79 -1.32 21.70 -3.86
CA ARG A 79 -2.53 22.55 -3.86
C ARG A 79 -3.69 21.87 -4.59
N THR A 80 -3.41 21.29 -5.75
CA THR A 80 -4.41 20.54 -6.54
C THR A 80 -4.97 19.37 -5.73
N ILE A 81 -4.09 18.56 -5.14
CA ILE A 81 -4.48 17.42 -4.30
C ILE A 81 -5.33 17.87 -3.12
N TYR A 82 -4.92 18.91 -2.42
CA TYR A 82 -5.67 19.47 -1.28
C TYR A 82 -7.10 19.88 -1.69
N ASN A 83 -7.22 20.64 -2.77
CA ASN A 83 -8.52 21.13 -3.26
C ASN A 83 -9.45 20.00 -3.71
N GLU A 84 -8.92 18.98 -4.37
CA GLU A 84 -9.72 17.84 -4.81
C GLU A 84 -10.13 16.96 -3.61
N LEU A 85 -9.23 16.68 -2.67
CA LEU A 85 -9.50 15.78 -1.54
C LEU A 85 -10.41 16.37 -0.46
N THR A 86 -10.38 17.70 -0.25
CA THR A 86 -11.27 18.38 0.70
C THR A 86 -12.73 18.43 0.22
N ARG A 87 -12.93 18.39 -1.10
CA ARG A 87 -14.26 18.39 -1.74
C ARG A 87 -14.79 16.99 -2.02
N TYR A 88 -13.90 16.00 -2.08
CA TYR A 88 -14.25 14.62 -2.36
C TYR A 88 -15.05 13.97 -1.22
N LYS A 89 -16.26 13.48 -1.54
CA LYS A 89 -17.22 12.95 -0.56
C LYS A 89 -17.17 11.44 -0.38
N ASN A 90 -16.70 10.72 -1.40
CA ASN A 90 -16.63 9.27 -1.37
C ASN A 90 -15.50 8.77 -0.45
N SER A 91 -15.55 7.49 -0.08
CA SER A 91 -14.54 6.90 0.79
C SER A 91 -13.18 6.78 0.09
N TYR A 92 -12.12 7.15 0.81
CA TYR A 92 -10.74 6.98 0.38
C TYR A 92 -9.79 6.77 1.55
N LEU A 93 -8.58 6.30 1.25
CA LEU A 93 -7.46 6.22 2.18
C LEU A 93 -6.24 6.93 1.59
N LEU A 94 -5.48 7.61 2.45
CA LEU A 94 -4.17 8.18 2.10
C LEU A 94 -3.07 7.44 2.85
N ARG A 95 -1.99 7.13 2.15
CA ARG A 95 -0.75 6.64 2.72
C ARG A 95 0.40 7.52 2.27
N CYS A 96 1.13 8.04 3.26
CA CYS A 96 2.28 8.91 3.06
C CYS A 96 3.57 8.14 3.34
N GLU A 97 4.28 7.76 2.29
CA GLU A 97 5.56 7.04 2.35
C GLU A 97 6.68 7.90 1.77
N ASN A 98 7.45 8.57 2.64
CA ASN A 98 8.48 9.51 2.22
C ASN A 98 7.92 10.58 1.25
N ARG A 99 8.31 10.53 -0.04
CA ARG A 99 7.83 11.44 -1.11
C ARG A 99 6.68 10.84 -1.95
N HIS A 100 6.13 9.70 -1.56
CA HIS A 100 5.04 9.03 -2.26
C HIS A 100 3.73 9.18 -1.49
N LEU A 101 2.81 9.95 -2.09
CA LEU A 101 1.42 9.99 -1.65
C LEU A 101 0.63 8.95 -2.43
N ASN A 102 0.18 7.91 -1.74
CA ASN A 102 -0.67 6.88 -2.31
C ASN A 102 -2.11 7.12 -1.87
N LEU A 103 -2.99 7.33 -2.83
CA LEU A 103 -4.43 7.50 -2.67
C LEU A 103 -5.13 6.22 -3.09
N TYR A 104 -6.06 5.73 -2.27
CA TYR A 104 -6.85 4.53 -2.55
C TYR A 104 -8.34 4.86 -2.50
N THR A 105 -9.10 4.44 -3.50
CA THR A 105 -10.56 4.64 -3.57
C THR A 105 -11.20 3.62 -4.51
N ASN A 106 -12.54 3.59 -4.53
CA ASN A 106 -13.34 2.79 -5.47
C ASN A 106 -13.87 3.63 -6.65
N ASP A 107 -13.45 4.89 -6.77
CA ASP A 107 -13.80 5.79 -7.86
C ASP A 107 -12.60 5.96 -8.81
N ILE A 108 -12.57 5.17 -9.88
CA ILE A 108 -11.50 5.24 -10.88
C ILE A 108 -11.52 6.55 -11.67
N SER A 109 -12.71 7.12 -11.88
CA SER A 109 -12.91 8.39 -12.59
C SER A 109 -12.27 9.54 -11.83
N PHE A 110 -12.41 9.56 -10.51
CA PHE A 110 -11.72 10.52 -9.65
C PHE A 110 -10.20 10.42 -9.76
N LEU A 111 -9.64 9.20 -9.75
CA LEU A 111 -8.19 9.01 -9.89
C LEU A 111 -7.68 9.43 -11.27
N HIS A 112 -8.43 9.17 -12.34
CA HIS A 112 -8.11 9.68 -13.67
C HIS A 112 -8.12 11.21 -13.71
N LYS A 113 -9.17 11.85 -13.19
CA LYS A 113 -9.24 13.32 -13.09
C LYS A 113 -8.06 13.89 -12.32
N LEU A 114 -7.75 13.34 -11.15
CA LEU A 114 -6.64 13.82 -10.31
C LEU A 114 -5.28 13.62 -10.99
N SER A 115 -5.03 12.45 -11.59
CA SER A 115 -3.77 12.17 -12.32
C SER A 115 -3.58 13.05 -13.55
N ASN A 116 -4.67 13.51 -14.17
CA ASN A 116 -4.61 14.45 -15.29
C ASN A 116 -4.19 15.86 -14.83
N LYS A 117 -4.64 16.28 -13.65
CA LYS A 117 -4.30 17.58 -13.06
C LYS A 117 -2.91 17.63 -12.43
N CYS A 118 -2.42 16.52 -11.87
CA CYS A 118 -1.10 16.47 -11.25
C CYS A 118 0.01 16.16 -12.25
N LYS A 119 1.09 16.96 -12.25
CA LYS A 119 2.25 16.75 -13.10
C LYS A 119 3.12 15.57 -12.64
N HIS A 120 3.19 15.34 -11.33
CA HIS A 120 3.96 14.26 -10.71
C HIS A 120 3.13 13.02 -10.39
N ALA A 121 1.98 12.84 -11.03
CA ALA A 121 1.26 11.57 -10.99
C ALA A 121 2.16 10.46 -11.58
N LYS A 122 2.51 9.47 -10.76
CA LYS A 122 3.54 8.47 -11.07
C LYS A 122 2.92 7.19 -11.61
N SER A 123 1.93 6.63 -10.92
CA SER A 123 1.33 5.37 -11.31
C SER A 123 -0.12 5.23 -10.89
N LEU A 124 -0.90 4.56 -11.74
CA LEU A 124 -2.28 4.17 -11.49
C LEU A 124 -2.37 2.64 -11.47
N HIS A 125 -3.01 2.12 -10.44
CA HIS A 125 -3.17 0.68 -10.19
C HIS A 125 -4.65 0.33 -10.23
N GLN A 126 -5.01 -0.65 -11.05
CA GLN A 126 -6.39 -1.11 -11.20
C GLN A 126 -6.45 -2.60 -11.55
N PRO A 127 -7.54 -3.31 -11.23
CA PRO A 127 -7.74 -4.67 -11.69
C PRO A 127 -7.82 -4.78 -13.21
N ALA A 128 -7.48 -5.94 -13.76
CA ALA A 128 -7.94 -6.30 -15.10
C ALA A 128 -9.47 -6.35 -15.11
N LYS A 129 -10.10 -5.94 -16.22
CA LYS A 129 -11.57 -5.89 -16.35
C LYS A 129 -12.23 -7.23 -15.99
N LYS A 130 -11.64 -8.34 -16.45
CA LYS A 130 -12.13 -9.70 -16.18
C LYS A 130 -12.03 -10.12 -14.72
N HIS A 131 -11.12 -9.55 -13.95
CA HIS A 131 -10.92 -9.85 -12.53
C HIS A 131 -11.65 -8.86 -11.60
N LEU A 132 -12.28 -7.82 -12.14
CA LEU A 132 -12.80 -6.69 -11.36
C LEU A 132 -13.87 -7.13 -10.34
N GLU A 133 -14.93 -7.80 -10.81
CA GLU A 133 -16.01 -8.26 -9.93
C GLU A 133 -15.54 -9.33 -8.95
N PHE A 134 -14.64 -10.23 -9.39
CA PHE A 134 -14.03 -11.21 -8.50
C PHE A 134 -13.29 -10.53 -7.34
N ILE A 135 -12.39 -9.58 -7.62
CA ILE A 135 -11.61 -8.89 -6.59
C ILE A 135 -12.53 -8.06 -5.68
N LYS A 136 -13.55 -7.41 -6.24
CA LYS A 136 -14.51 -6.59 -5.49
C LYS A 136 -15.31 -7.42 -4.48
N ASN A 137 -15.71 -8.64 -4.86
CA ASN A 137 -16.56 -9.49 -4.04
C ASN A 137 -15.78 -10.44 -3.11
N ASN A 138 -14.47 -10.60 -3.32
CA ASN A 138 -13.62 -11.52 -2.54
C ASN A 138 -12.56 -10.74 -1.75
N THR A 139 -12.91 -10.34 -0.52
CA THR A 139 -11.93 -9.83 0.44
C THR A 139 -10.94 -10.93 0.83
N ASN A 140 -9.76 -10.54 1.35
CA ASN A 140 -8.73 -11.49 1.78
C ASN A 140 -8.32 -12.50 0.70
N THR A 141 -8.39 -12.11 -0.57
CA THR A 141 -8.04 -12.97 -1.70
C THR A 141 -6.99 -12.28 -2.58
N ILE A 142 -6.07 -13.08 -3.12
CA ILE A 142 -5.01 -12.62 -4.02
C ILE A 142 -5.02 -13.52 -5.26
N ILE A 143 -5.19 -12.91 -6.42
CA ILE A 143 -5.04 -13.59 -7.70
C ILE A 143 -3.55 -13.83 -7.97
N VAL A 144 -3.20 -15.06 -8.33
CA VAL A 144 -1.85 -15.48 -8.68
C VAL A 144 -1.87 -16.16 -10.05
N LYS A 145 -0.77 -16.10 -10.80
CA LYS A 145 -0.69 -16.73 -12.13
C LYS A 145 -0.72 -18.26 -12.04
N ASN A 146 0.16 -18.81 -11.22
CA ASN A 146 0.23 -20.23 -10.90
C ASN A 146 0.88 -20.34 -9.51
N SER A 147 0.27 -21.11 -8.61
CA SER A 147 0.78 -21.32 -7.25
C SER A 147 0.35 -22.69 -6.75
N LYS A 148 1.31 -23.48 -6.24
CA LYS A 148 1.00 -24.67 -5.44
C LYS A 148 0.49 -24.35 -4.03
N TYR A 149 0.58 -23.09 -3.62
CA TYR A 149 0.12 -22.61 -2.31
C TYR A 149 -1.27 -22.00 -2.43
N GLY A 150 -2.17 -22.40 -1.53
CA GLY A 150 -3.52 -21.88 -1.43
C GLY A 150 -3.68 -20.70 -0.46
N TYR A 151 -2.69 -20.43 0.39
CA TYR A 151 -2.78 -19.37 1.40
C TYR A 151 -1.47 -18.61 1.57
N LYS A 152 -1.58 -17.31 1.83
CA LYS A 152 -0.51 -16.46 2.37
C LYS A 152 -0.90 -16.03 3.77
N ILE A 153 0.00 -16.20 4.73
CA ILE A 153 -0.20 -15.81 6.13
C ILE A 153 0.78 -14.71 6.48
N THR A 154 0.29 -13.61 7.01
CA THR A 154 1.09 -12.47 7.48
C THR A 154 1.04 -12.40 8.99
N PHE A 155 2.20 -12.29 9.63
CA PHE A 155 2.34 -12.18 11.07
C PHE A 155 2.08 -10.75 11.55
N GLY A 156 1.52 -10.63 12.75
CA GLY A 156 1.20 -9.38 13.42
C GLY A 156 2.24 -8.92 14.42
N SER A 157 1.82 -8.02 15.30
CA SER A 157 2.64 -7.47 16.38
C SER A 157 2.84 -8.42 17.56
N ASN A 158 2.00 -9.45 17.69
CA ASN A 158 2.12 -10.44 18.74
C ASN A 158 3.35 -11.33 18.52
N LEU A 159 3.98 -11.73 19.62
CA LEU A 159 5.16 -12.58 19.59
C LEU A 159 4.81 -13.97 19.04
N VAL A 160 5.70 -14.52 18.21
CA VAL A 160 5.56 -15.89 17.72
C VAL A 160 6.00 -16.91 18.79
N PRO A 161 5.45 -18.14 18.77
CA PRO A 161 5.87 -19.20 19.68
C PRO A 161 7.28 -19.72 19.34
N ASP A 162 8.00 -20.20 20.36
CA ASP A 162 9.36 -20.76 20.21
C ASP A 162 9.43 -21.97 19.28
N THR A 163 8.32 -22.73 19.21
CA THR A 163 8.20 -23.91 18.37
C THR A 163 7.99 -23.61 16.88
N LEU A 164 7.79 -22.33 16.50
CA LEU A 164 7.48 -21.95 15.12
C LEU A 164 8.62 -22.32 14.16
N GLY A 165 9.87 -22.03 14.53
CA GLY A 165 11.03 -22.30 13.68
C GLY A 165 11.15 -23.78 13.32
N SER A 166 11.17 -24.64 14.34
CA SER A 166 11.25 -26.10 14.17
C SER A 166 10.08 -26.67 13.38
N TRP A 167 8.86 -26.17 13.60
CA TRP A 167 7.69 -26.61 12.85
C TRP A 167 7.78 -26.24 11.37
N LEU A 168 8.24 -25.01 11.05
CA LEU A 168 8.43 -24.59 9.67
C LEU A 168 9.48 -25.46 8.95
N GLU A 169 10.59 -25.79 9.62
CA GLU A 169 11.61 -26.67 9.06
C GLU A 169 11.10 -28.10 8.81
N ALA A 170 10.33 -28.65 9.74
CA ALA A 170 9.76 -29.99 9.63
C ALA A 170 8.69 -30.11 8.52
N ASN A 171 8.12 -29.00 8.05
CA ASN A 171 7.01 -28.96 7.08
C ASN A 171 7.38 -28.25 5.77
N ARG A 172 8.67 -28.18 5.40
CA ARG A 172 9.18 -27.46 4.20
C ARG A 172 8.54 -27.90 2.88
N ASP A 173 8.02 -29.12 2.80
CA ASP A 173 7.28 -29.63 1.63
C ASP A 173 5.92 -28.93 1.47
N LYS A 174 5.30 -28.53 2.58
CA LYS A 174 3.95 -27.95 2.68
C LYS A 174 3.93 -26.44 2.85
N VAL A 175 5.02 -25.84 3.30
CA VAL A 175 5.12 -24.39 3.56
C VAL A 175 6.29 -23.73 2.85
N LYS A 176 6.11 -22.47 2.46
CA LYS A 176 7.18 -21.62 1.95
C LYS A 176 7.42 -20.44 2.88
N PHE A 177 8.67 -20.20 3.19
CA PHE A 177 9.15 -19.08 3.97
C PHE A 177 10.51 -18.62 3.45
N SER A 178 10.91 -17.40 3.78
CA SER A 178 12.25 -16.88 3.46
C SER A 178 13.30 -17.42 4.42
N ASN A 179 14.53 -17.64 3.96
CA ASN A 179 15.66 -18.01 4.83
C ASN A 179 15.87 -17.01 5.98
N MET A 180 15.74 -15.71 5.70
CA MET A 180 15.83 -14.64 6.72
C MET A 180 14.82 -14.82 7.87
N LEU A 181 13.58 -15.24 7.56
CA LEU A 181 12.58 -15.55 8.60
C LEU A 181 13.07 -16.67 9.51
N LEU A 182 13.60 -17.73 8.92
CA LEU A 182 14.08 -18.86 9.68
C LEU A 182 15.33 -18.54 10.51
N GLU A 183 16.28 -17.78 9.96
CA GLU A 183 17.48 -17.34 10.67
C GLU A 183 17.13 -16.50 11.91
N ASP A 184 16.17 -15.60 11.77
CA ASP A 184 15.73 -14.76 12.88
C ASP A 184 15.01 -15.58 13.97
N LEU A 185 14.20 -16.57 13.58
CA LEU A 185 13.61 -17.53 14.53
C LEU A 185 14.69 -18.34 15.26
N LYS A 186 15.74 -18.78 14.55
CA LYS A 186 16.88 -19.50 15.16
C LYS A 186 17.69 -18.63 16.12
N LYS A 187 17.68 -17.32 15.93
CA LYS A 187 18.27 -16.32 16.84
C LYS A 187 17.33 -15.91 17.98
N ASN A 188 16.24 -16.66 18.20
CA ASN A 188 15.20 -16.36 19.20
C ASN A 188 14.52 -14.99 19.03
N GLN A 189 14.53 -14.42 17.82
CA GLN A 189 13.70 -13.25 17.55
C GLN A 189 12.23 -13.70 17.49
N LYS A 190 11.37 -13.01 18.25
CA LYS A 190 9.95 -13.35 18.33
C LYS A 190 9.02 -12.32 17.66
N TYR A 191 9.54 -11.15 17.33
CA TYR A 191 8.76 -10.10 16.69
C TYR A 191 8.84 -10.22 15.16
N MET A 192 7.78 -10.75 14.55
CA MET A 192 7.75 -11.07 13.12
C MET A 192 6.78 -10.21 12.30
N ASN A 193 6.36 -9.06 12.83
CA ASN A 193 5.34 -8.21 12.23
C ASN A 193 5.63 -7.89 10.75
N GLY A 194 4.63 -8.14 9.90
CA GLY A 194 4.69 -7.90 8.45
C GLY A 194 5.44 -8.99 7.66
N ARG A 195 6.11 -9.93 8.32
CA ARG A 195 6.66 -11.13 7.64
C ARG A 195 5.53 -12.09 7.29
N TYR A 196 5.80 -12.98 6.34
CA TYR A 196 4.77 -13.88 5.84
C TYR A 196 5.32 -15.24 5.41
N ILE A 197 4.43 -16.22 5.40
CA ILE A 197 4.65 -17.57 4.85
C ILE A 197 3.53 -17.92 3.87
N TYR A 198 3.74 -18.99 3.11
CA TYR A 198 2.71 -19.58 2.26
C TYR A 198 2.42 -21.02 2.66
N ILE A 199 1.16 -21.42 2.61
CA ILE A 199 0.68 -22.75 2.95
C ILE A 199 -0.06 -23.36 1.76
N THR A 200 0.17 -24.66 1.54
CA THR A 200 -0.40 -25.45 0.44
C THR A 200 -1.92 -25.57 0.50
N ASN A 201 -2.47 -26.12 1.60
CA ASN A 201 -3.89 -26.45 1.69
C ASN A 201 -4.49 -26.14 3.08
N GLU A 202 -5.81 -26.29 3.18
CA GLU A 202 -6.58 -25.94 4.36
C GLU A 202 -6.25 -26.82 5.59
N LYS A 203 -5.95 -28.11 5.39
CA LYS A 203 -5.59 -29.01 6.50
C LYS A 203 -4.30 -28.52 7.19
N VAL A 204 -3.29 -28.15 6.40
CA VAL A 204 -2.04 -27.59 6.93
C VAL A 204 -2.28 -26.22 7.58
N LEU A 205 -3.19 -25.40 7.02
CA LEU A 205 -3.55 -24.12 7.60
C LEU A 205 -4.20 -24.28 8.99
N ILE A 206 -5.08 -25.26 9.19
CA ILE A 206 -5.72 -25.52 10.48
C ILE A 206 -4.66 -25.88 11.54
N LEU A 207 -3.74 -26.78 11.21
CA LEU A 207 -2.62 -27.14 12.10
C LEU A 207 -1.75 -25.93 12.42
N PHE A 208 -1.46 -25.10 11.41
CA PHE A 208 -0.68 -23.88 11.61
C PHE A 208 -1.38 -22.87 12.51
N LYS A 209 -2.71 -22.70 12.40
CA LYS A 209 -3.48 -21.80 13.27
C LYS A 209 -3.39 -22.22 14.75
N ILE A 210 -3.45 -23.52 15.03
CA ILE A 210 -3.30 -24.05 16.39
C ILE A 210 -1.91 -23.74 16.94
N LEU A 211 -0.87 -23.95 16.13
CA LEU A 211 0.51 -23.63 16.52
C LEU A 211 0.73 -22.12 16.74
N ALA A 212 0.35 -21.30 15.76
CA ALA A 212 0.69 -19.90 15.70
C ALA A 212 -0.14 -19.03 16.66
N GLY A 213 -1.34 -19.48 17.03
CA GLY A 213 -2.23 -18.75 17.93
C GLY A 213 -2.49 -17.32 17.44
N GLU A 214 -2.35 -16.36 18.35
CA GLU A 214 -2.67 -14.95 18.11
C GLU A 214 -1.62 -14.16 17.32
N CYS A 215 -0.51 -14.79 16.88
CA CYS A 215 0.51 -14.09 16.09
C CYS A 215 0.11 -13.88 14.61
N ILE A 216 -0.98 -14.48 14.17
CA ILE A 216 -1.52 -14.30 12.82
C ILE A 216 -2.29 -12.97 12.74
N GLN A 217 -1.80 -12.03 11.92
CA GLN A 217 -2.54 -10.80 11.62
C GLN A 217 -3.53 -11.00 10.48
N ARG A 218 -3.13 -11.76 9.46
CA ARG A 218 -3.90 -11.84 8.23
C ARG A 218 -3.65 -13.15 7.50
N ILE A 219 -4.73 -13.71 6.99
CA ILE A 219 -4.72 -14.84 6.07
C ILE A 219 -5.34 -14.35 4.76
N ASP A 220 -4.63 -14.59 3.66
CA ASP A 220 -5.10 -14.34 2.32
C ASP A 220 -5.21 -15.65 1.55
N LYS A 221 -6.37 -15.92 0.92
CA LYS A 221 -6.54 -17.04 -0.01
C LYS A 221 -5.85 -16.69 -1.33
N LEU A 222 -5.09 -17.63 -1.88
CA LEU A 222 -4.48 -17.53 -3.19
C LEU A 222 -5.36 -18.27 -4.19
N VAL A 223 -5.72 -17.58 -5.29
CA VAL A 223 -6.57 -18.15 -6.34
C VAL A 223 -5.85 -17.99 -7.67
N CYS A 224 -5.73 -19.08 -8.42
CA CYS A 224 -5.11 -19.06 -9.74
C CYS A 224 -6.02 -18.35 -10.74
N ALA A 225 -5.46 -17.48 -11.57
CA ALA A 225 -6.23 -16.73 -12.58
C ALA A 225 -7.03 -17.67 -13.51
N SER A 226 -6.45 -18.83 -13.85
CA SER A 226 -7.09 -19.87 -14.67
C SER A 226 -8.36 -20.49 -14.07
N ASP A 227 -8.56 -20.38 -12.75
CA ASP A 227 -9.76 -20.91 -12.09
C ASP A 227 -10.87 -19.86 -11.97
N ILE A 228 -10.56 -18.60 -12.26
CA ILE A 228 -11.52 -17.49 -12.31
C ILE A 228 -12.10 -17.35 -13.72
N ASP A 229 -11.31 -17.67 -14.74
CA ASP A 229 -11.69 -17.59 -16.17
C ASP A 229 -12.52 -18.81 -16.66
N LYS A 230 -12.82 -19.79 -15.79
CA LYS A 230 -13.68 -20.95 -16.10
C LYS A 230 -15.13 -20.63 -15.79
#